data_AF-A0A354IR39-F1
#
_entry.id   AF-A0A354IR39-F1
#
_cell.length_a   1.000
_cell.length_b   1.000
_cell.length_c   1.000
_cell.angle_alpha   90.00
_cell.angle_beta   90.00
_cell.angle_gamma   90.00
#
_symmetry.space_group_name_H-M   'P 1'
#
loop_
_entity.id
_entity.type
_entity.pdbx_description
1 polymer ?
#
loop_
_entity_poly.entity_id
_entity_poly.type
_entity_poly.pdbx_seq_one_letter_code
_entity_poly.pdbx_strand_id
1 'polypeptide(L)'
;SGNAERGPADLYSPDFHQRRANEFADCLAQCDDGRYRATILGHFAEKAGISSPFVSWEYLDAGLLELALDCIPAAHLKKWCERILADVKENRTGFPDLIQFWPHEKRYNMIEVKGPGDRLQDNQLRWIEYCATHGMPVSVCYLQWEQAA
;
A
#
# COMPACT_ATOMS: atom_id res chain seq x y z
N SER A 1 -11.45 24.46 18.19
CA SER A 1 -10.43 23.43 17.97
C SER A 1 -10.11 23.39 16.50
N GLY A 2 -8.89 23.77 16.11
CA GLY A 2 -8.51 23.90 14.70
C GLY A 2 -8.64 22.58 13.96
N ASN A 3 -9.17 22.62 12.74
CA ASN A 3 -9.15 21.48 11.81
C ASN A 3 -7.70 20.99 11.70
N ALA A 4 -7.39 19.83 12.27
CA ALA A 4 -6.17 19.13 11.93
C ALA A 4 -6.31 18.73 10.46
N GLU A 5 -5.68 19.48 9.56
CA GLU A 5 -5.60 19.12 8.15
C GLU A 5 -4.94 17.74 8.08
N ARG A 6 -5.68 16.75 7.54
CA ARG A 6 -5.23 15.36 7.42
C ARG A 6 -4.15 15.17 6.34
N GLY A 7 -3.50 16.24 5.88
CA GLY A 7 -2.59 16.25 4.75
C GLY A 7 -2.47 17.65 4.13
N PRO A 8 -1.55 17.85 3.18
CA PRO A 8 -1.39 19.13 2.49
C PRO A 8 -2.64 19.49 1.68
N ALA A 9 -3.01 20.78 1.65
CA ALA A 9 -4.22 21.25 0.98
C ALA A 9 -4.26 20.93 -0.53
N ASP A 10 -3.10 20.74 -1.16
CA ASP A 10 -2.97 20.41 -2.57
C ASP A 10 -2.81 18.90 -2.86
N LEU A 11 -3.07 18.01 -1.87
CA LEU A 11 -2.85 16.55 -2.01
C LEU A 11 -3.50 15.93 -3.25
N TYR A 12 -4.67 16.42 -3.65
CA TYR A 12 -5.42 15.91 -4.80
C TYR A 12 -5.32 16.82 -6.04
N SER A 13 -4.41 17.79 -6.01
CA SER A 13 -4.13 18.64 -7.17
C SER A 13 -3.37 17.87 -8.24
N PRO A 14 -3.65 18.07 -9.54
CA PRO A 14 -2.90 17.42 -10.63
C PRO A 14 -1.39 17.70 -10.61
N ASP A 15 -0.96 18.81 -10.01
CA ASP A 15 0.45 19.21 -9.91
C ASP A 15 1.09 18.87 -8.54
N PHE A 16 0.40 18.14 -7.66
CA PHE A 16 0.88 17.75 -6.33
C PHE A 16 2.27 17.09 -6.39
N HIS A 17 2.43 16.10 -7.28
CA HIS A 17 3.68 15.40 -7.51
C HIS A 17 4.73 16.31 -8.15
N GLN A 18 4.35 17.08 -9.18
CA GLN A 18 5.30 17.95 -9.90
C GLN A 18 5.96 18.98 -8.98
N ARG A 19 5.18 19.55 -8.04
CA ARG A 19 5.69 20.53 -7.05
C ARG A 19 6.71 19.97 -6.08
N ARG A 20 6.78 18.63 -5.95
CA ARG A 20 7.62 17.91 -4.97
C ARG A 20 8.41 16.78 -5.64
N ALA A 21 8.69 16.91 -6.95
CA ALA A 21 9.19 15.83 -7.76
C ALA A 21 10.57 15.33 -7.28
N ASN A 22 11.43 16.24 -6.84
CA ASN A 22 12.75 15.89 -6.32
C ASN A 22 12.63 15.14 -4.98
N GLU A 23 11.79 15.62 -4.07
CA GLU A 23 11.58 14.99 -2.77
C GLU A 23 11.01 13.58 -2.92
N PHE A 24 10.04 13.39 -3.82
CA PHE A 24 9.52 12.06 -4.14
C PHE A 24 10.58 11.18 -4.80
N ALA A 25 11.36 11.70 -5.76
CA ALA A 25 12.43 10.95 -6.40
C ALA A 25 13.48 10.47 -5.39
N ASP A 26 13.91 11.35 -4.48
CA ASP A 26 14.88 11.04 -3.43
C ASP A 26 14.34 9.99 -2.44
N CYS A 27 13.05 10.05 -2.10
CA CYS A 27 12.42 9.05 -1.25
C CYS A 27 12.30 7.69 -1.94
N LEU A 28 11.88 7.66 -3.21
CA LEU A 28 11.73 6.42 -3.97
C LEU A 28 13.08 5.77 -4.31
N ALA A 29 14.13 6.57 -4.51
CA ALA A 29 15.50 6.08 -4.73
C ALA A 29 16.04 5.25 -3.55
N GLN A 30 15.52 5.46 -2.33
CA GLN A 30 15.92 4.65 -1.17
C GLN A 30 15.51 3.17 -1.31
N CYS A 31 14.51 2.86 -2.14
CA CYS A 31 14.14 1.48 -2.45
C CYS A 31 15.18 0.80 -3.36
N ASP A 32 15.94 1.58 -4.12
CA ASP A 32 16.96 1.06 -5.05
C ASP A 32 18.30 0.77 -4.34
N ASP A 33 18.58 1.47 -3.24
CA ASP A 33 19.84 1.34 -2.48
C ASP A 33 19.68 0.72 -1.07
N GLY A 34 18.45 0.33 -0.71
CA GLY A 34 18.15 -0.37 0.54
C GLY A 34 17.96 0.53 1.77
N ARG A 35 18.18 1.85 1.67
CA ARG A 35 17.98 2.78 2.80
C ARG A 35 16.53 2.85 3.27
N TYR A 36 15.57 2.51 2.39
CA TYR A 36 14.13 2.62 2.67
C TYR A 36 13.72 1.92 3.96
N ARG A 37 14.34 0.78 4.29
CA ARG A 37 14.00 0.01 5.49
C ARG A 37 14.27 0.80 6.76
N ALA A 38 15.47 1.38 6.88
CA ALA A 38 15.86 2.17 8.03
C ALA A 38 15.00 3.43 8.15
N THR A 39 14.72 4.09 7.03
CA THR A 39 13.85 5.27 6.98
C THR A 39 12.42 4.98 7.43
N ILE A 40 11.82 3.89 6.95
CA ILE A 40 10.46 3.48 7.33
C ILE A 40 10.39 3.16 8.82
N LEU A 41 11.35 2.39 9.36
CA LEU A 41 11.39 2.04 10.78
C LEU A 41 11.63 3.27 11.68
N GLY A 42 12.52 4.17 11.25
CA GLY A 42 12.76 5.45 11.94
C GLY A 42 11.50 6.32 11.97
N HIS A 43 10.82 6.50 10.83
CA HIS A 43 9.56 7.23 10.76
C HIS A 43 8.46 6.58 11.60
N PHE A 44 8.38 5.25 11.64
CA PHE A 44 7.43 4.56 12.51
C PHE A 44 7.64 4.93 13.98
N ALA A 45 8.90 4.91 14.45
CA ALA A 45 9.24 5.29 15.82
C ALA A 45 8.98 6.78 16.13
N GLU A 46 9.31 7.67 15.19
CA GLU A 46 9.22 9.12 15.40
C GLU A 46 7.82 9.71 15.20
N LYS A 47 7.01 9.10 14.34
CA LYS A 47 5.74 9.68 13.87
C LYS A 47 4.51 8.90 14.34
N ALA A 48 4.67 7.85 15.13
CA ALA A 48 3.55 7.07 15.67
C ALA A 48 2.49 7.98 16.29
N GLY A 49 1.23 7.80 15.86
CA GLY A 49 0.08 8.56 16.35
C GLY A 49 -0.13 9.93 15.69
N ILE A 50 0.76 10.40 14.82
CA ILE A 50 0.56 11.65 14.06
C ILE A 50 -0.43 11.39 12.91
N SER A 51 -1.52 12.15 12.85
CA SER A 51 -2.51 12.00 11.77
C SER A 51 -1.88 12.16 10.38
N SER A 52 -2.20 11.23 9.48
CA SER A 52 -1.68 11.15 8.12
C SER A 52 -2.78 10.63 7.19
N PRO A 53 -2.84 11.06 5.91
CA PRO A 53 -3.84 10.58 4.97
C PRO A 53 -3.56 9.15 4.47
N PHE A 54 -2.35 8.63 4.72
CA PHE A 54 -1.87 7.36 4.20
C PHE A 54 -1.49 6.33 5.27
N VAL A 55 -1.40 6.73 6.54
CA VAL A 55 -0.92 5.85 7.62
C VAL A 55 -2.01 5.68 8.67
N SER A 56 -2.51 4.45 8.77
CA SER A 56 -3.47 4.04 9.79
C SER A 56 -2.73 3.35 10.93
N TRP A 57 -2.26 4.14 11.91
CA TRP A 57 -1.43 3.65 13.02
C TRP A 57 -2.10 2.55 13.86
N GLU A 58 -3.42 2.50 13.92
CA GLU A 58 -4.17 1.50 14.68
C GLU A 58 -4.03 0.06 14.17
N TYR A 59 -3.59 -0.12 12.91
CA TYR A 59 -3.36 -1.44 12.31
C TYR A 59 -1.88 -1.77 12.17
N LEU A 60 -0.97 -0.90 12.61
CA LEU A 60 0.47 -1.07 12.44
C LEU A 60 1.16 -1.19 13.78
N ASP A 61 1.81 -2.34 13.99
CA ASP A 61 2.82 -2.51 15.03
C ASP A 61 4.20 -2.77 14.40
N ALA A 62 5.24 -2.70 15.22
CA ALA A 62 6.62 -2.89 14.77
C ALA A 62 6.85 -4.29 14.16
N GLY A 63 6.22 -5.33 14.72
CA GLY A 63 6.39 -6.70 14.25
C GLY A 63 5.76 -6.92 12.87
N LEU A 64 4.55 -6.39 12.66
CA LEU A 64 3.90 -6.41 11.35
C LEU A 64 4.70 -5.62 10.30
N LEU A 65 5.23 -4.45 10.69
CA LEU A 65 6.04 -3.63 9.80
C LEU A 65 7.35 -4.32 9.40
N GLU A 66 8.06 -4.93 10.34
CA GLU A 66 9.28 -5.71 10.06
C GLU A 66 8.97 -6.92 9.18
N LEU A 67 7.89 -7.66 9.48
CA LEU A 67 7.45 -8.79 8.67
C LEU A 67 7.15 -8.39 7.23
N ALA A 68 6.46 -7.27 7.03
CA ALA A 68 6.18 -6.73 5.71
C ALA A 68 7.47 -6.33 4.98
N LEU A 69 8.40 -5.65 5.66
CA LEU A 69 9.69 -5.25 5.07
C LEU A 69 10.60 -6.45 4.74
N ASP A 70 10.44 -7.59 5.41
CA ASP A 70 11.16 -8.84 5.13
C ASP A 70 10.60 -9.61 3.94
N CYS A 71 9.28 -9.51 3.72
CA CYS A 71 8.58 -10.33 2.72
C CYS A 71 8.26 -9.58 1.41
N ILE A 72 8.16 -8.25 1.45
CA ILE A 72 7.80 -7.45 0.27
C ILE A 72 9.08 -6.92 -0.38
N PRO A 73 9.36 -7.26 -1.66
CA PRO A 73 10.49 -6.70 -2.38
C PRO A 73 10.41 -5.17 -2.48
N ALA A 74 11.55 -4.48 -2.30
CA ALA A 74 11.63 -3.02 -2.40
C ALA A 74 11.09 -2.48 -3.74
N ALA A 75 11.34 -3.20 -4.83
CA ALA A 75 10.82 -2.86 -6.16
C ALA A 75 9.28 -2.83 -6.21
N HIS A 76 8.60 -3.70 -5.46
CA HIS A 76 7.14 -3.73 -5.42
C HIS A 76 6.59 -2.54 -4.62
N LEU A 77 7.19 -2.24 -3.46
CA LEU A 77 6.86 -1.05 -2.67
C LEU A 77 6.99 0.22 -3.50
N LYS A 78 8.12 0.38 -4.19
CA LYS A 78 8.38 1.52 -5.09
C LYS A 78 7.29 1.66 -6.15
N LYS A 79 6.89 0.56 -6.80
CA LYS A 79 5.83 0.57 -7.82
C LYS A 79 4.46 0.95 -7.26
N TRP A 80 4.10 0.48 -6.07
CA TRP A 80 2.85 0.90 -5.42
C TRP A 80 2.86 2.41 -5.13
N CYS A 81 3.96 2.94 -4.60
CA CYS A 81 4.12 4.37 -4.37
C CYS A 81 4.04 5.17 -5.68
N GLU A 82 4.75 4.76 -6.73
CA GLU A 82 4.69 5.39 -8.06
C GLU A 82 3.26 5.43 -8.62
N ARG A 83 2.52 4.32 -8.51
CA ARG A 83 1.12 4.26 -8.96
C ARG A 83 0.22 5.21 -8.18
N ILE A 84 0.34 5.23 -6.85
CA ILE A 84 -0.45 6.14 -6.01
C ILE A 84 -0.10 7.59 -6.33
N LEU A 85 1.18 7.92 -6.51
CA LEU A 85 1.63 9.28 -6.83
C LEU A 85 1.21 9.76 -8.23
N ALA A 86 1.09 8.85 -9.19
CA ALA A 86 0.64 9.19 -10.54
C ALA A 86 -0.78 9.77 -10.55
N ASP A 87 -1.65 9.30 -9.65
CA ASP A 87 -2.96 9.90 -9.37
C ASP A 87 -3.43 9.50 -7.98
N VAL A 88 -3.18 10.36 -6.98
CA VAL A 88 -3.50 10.08 -5.58
C VAL A 88 -4.99 9.89 -5.37
N LYS A 89 -5.81 10.63 -6.12
CA LYS A 89 -7.26 10.57 -5.99
C LYS A 89 -7.79 9.23 -6.51
N GLU A 90 -7.33 8.82 -7.68
CA GLU A 90 -7.87 7.64 -8.37
C GLU A 90 -7.24 6.32 -7.93
N ASN A 91 -5.99 6.33 -7.43
CA ASN A 91 -5.22 5.10 -7.18
C ASN A 91 -5.06 4.75 -5.69
N ARG A 92 -5.46 5.60 -4.75
CA ARG A 92 -5.36 5.30 -3.30
C ARG A 92 -6.39 4.29 -2.77
N THR A 93 -7.33 3.82 -3.61
CA THR A 93 -8.39 2.88 -3.24
C THR A 93 -8.38 1.66 -4.14
N GLY A 94 -9.04 0.57 -3.71
CA GLY A 94 -9.12 -0.68 -4.46
C GLY A 94 -7.90 -1.59 -4.30
N PHE A 95 -7.01 -1.29 -3.34
CA PHE A 95 -5.95 -2.22 -2.94
C PHE A 95 -6.58 -3.48 -2.30
N PRO A 96 -6.02 -4.68 -2.52
CA PRO A 96 -6.62 -5.92 -2.02
C PRO A 96 -6.84 -5.95 -0.51
N ASP A 97 -7.93 -6.60 -0.07
CA ASP A 97 -8.37 -6.64 1.33
C ASP A 97 -7.33 -7.18 2.32
N LEU A 98 -6.61 -8.24 1.93
CA LEU A 98 -5.67 -8.95 2.78
C LEU A 98 -4.28 -9.04 2.15
N ILE A 99 -3.28 -9.16 3.01
CA ILE A 99 -1.92 -9.56 2.63
C ILE A 99 -1.47 -10.72 3.52
N GLN A 100 -0.96 -11.77 2.89
CA GLN A 100 -0.41 -12.96 3.56
C GLN A 100 1.11 -12.98 3.39
N PHE A 101 1.83 -13.34 4.46
CA PHE A 101 3.29 -13.42 4.47
C PHE A 101 3.79 -14.83 4.79
N TRP A 102 4.88 -15.22 4.13
CA TRP A 102 5.67 -16.42 4.42
C TRP A 102 7.13 -16.00 4.71
N PRO A 103 7.47 -15.68 5.96
CA PRO A 103 8.76 -15.08 6.31
C PRO A 103 9.97 -15.96 5.97
N HIS A 104 9.86 -17.28 6.16
CA HIS A 104 10.93 -18.22 5.81
C HIS A 104 11.23 -18.27 4.31
N GLU A 105 10.23 -17.95 3.48
CA GLU A 105 10.36 -17.91 2.02
C GLU A 105 10.60 -16.48 1.50
N LYS A 106 10.53 -15.47 2.37
CA LYS A 106 10.51 -14.03 2.01
C LYS A 106 9.50 -13.73 0.90
N ARG A 107 8.29 -14.29 1.05
CA ARG A 107 7.22 -14.22 0.06
C ARG A 107 5.98 -13.59 0.67
N TYR A 108 5.19 -12.95 -0.18
CA TYR A 108 3.87 -12.45 0.18
C TYR A 108 2.83 -12.81 -0.90
N ASN A 109 1.55 -12.62 -0.60
CA ASN A 109 0.46 -12.66 -1.56
C ASN A 109 -0.64 -11.69 -1.13
N MET A 110 -1.11 -10.85 -2.05
CA MET A 110 -2.29 -10.03 -1.81
C MET A 110 -3.56 -10.80 -2.19
N ILE A 111 -4.60 -10.65 -1.40
CA ILE A 111 -5.84 -11.41 -1.56
C ILE A 111 -7.01 -10.45 -1.51
N GLU A 112 -7.76 -10.39 -2.61
CA GLU A 112 -9.04 -9.70 -2.68
C GLU A 112 -10.16 -10.72 -2.38
N VAL A 113 -11.02 -10.45 -1.41
CA VAL A 113 -12.06 -11.38 -0.96
C VAL A 113 -13.40 -11.00 -1.59
N LYS A 114 -14.13 -12.00 -2.08
CA LYS A 114 -15.47 -11.83 -2.64
C LYS A 114 -16.46 -12.76 -1.96
N GLY A 115 -17.48 -12.18 -1.34
CA GLY A 115 -18.61 -12.92 -0.81
C GLY A 115 -19.48 -13.49 -1.93
N PRO A 116 -20.42 -14.39 -1.60
CA PRO A 116 -21.36 -14.93 -2.56
C PRO A 116 -22.18 -13.83 -3.25
N GLY A 117 -22.04 -13.72 -4.57
CA GLY A 117 -22.73 -12.72 -5.39
C GLY A 117 -21.94 -11.41 -5.59
N ASP A 118 -20.82 -11.21 -4.89
CA ASP A 118 -19.98 -10.04 -5.06
C ASP A 118 -19.19 -10.07 -6.37
N ARG A 119 -18.94 -8.88 -6.92
CA ARG A 119 -18.09 -8.67 -8.09
C ARG A 119 -16.90 -7.79 -7.71
N LEU A 120 -15.85 -7.88 -8.52
CA LEU A 120 -14.73 -6.95 -8.47
C LEU A 120 -15.19 -5.58 -8.92
N GLN A 121 -14.85 -4.55 -8.15
CA GLN A 121 -15.06 -3.16 -8.55
C GLN A 121 -13.97 -2.71 -9.53
N ASP A 122 -14.25 -1.68 -10.34
CA ASP A 122 -13.33 -1.22 -11.38
C ASP A 122 -11.95 -0.80 -10.83
N ASN A 123 -11.90 -0.15 -9.67
CA ASN A 123 -10.63 0.23 -9.02
C ASN A 123 -9.83 -0.99 -8.53
N GLN A 124 -10.50 -2.05 -8.08
CA GLN A 124 -9.87 -3.32 -7.70
C GLN A 124 -9.32 -4.06 -8.91
N LEU A 125 -10.08 -4.12 -10.01
CA LEU A 125 -9.62 -4.68 -11.27
C LEU A 125 -8.35 -3.98 -11.76
N ARG A 126 -8.34 -2.65 -11.78
CA ARG A 126 -7.15 -1.86 -12.17
C ARG A 126 -5.94 -2.15 -11.27
N TRP A 127 -6.14 -2.42 -9.99
CA TRP A 127 -5.05 -2.81 -9.07
C TRP A 127 -4.54 -4.22 -9.35
N ILE A 128 -5.44 -5.18 -9.56
CA ILE A 128 -5.08 -6.57 -9.89
C ILE A 128 -4.31 -6.63 -11.21
N GLU A 129 -4.77 -5.94 -12.25
CA GLU A 129 -4.09 -5.84 -13.54
C GLU A 129 -2.70 -5.19 -13.42
N TYR A 130 -2.60 -4.12 -12.62
CA TYR A 130 -1.32 -3.48 -12.33
C TYR A 130 -0.36 -4.43 -11.63
N CYS A 131 -0.84 -5.18 -10.64
CA CYS A 131 -0.03 -6.18 -9.93
C CYS A 131 0.45 -7.28 -10.88
N ALA A 132 -0.44 -7.83 -11.71
CA ALA A 132 -0.10 -8.84 -12.70
C ALA A 132 0.97 -8.33 -13.70
N THR A 133 0.83 -7.09 -14.17
CA THR A 133 1.78 -6.45 -15.10
C THR A 133 3.18 -6.30 -14.50
N HIS A 134 3.29 -6.15 -13.18
CA HIS A 134 4.54 -5.93 -12.47
C HIS A 134 5.05 -7.18 -11.72
N GLY A 135 4.44 -8.35 -11.93
CA GLY A 135 4.86 -9.59 -11.27
C GLY A 135 4.60 -9.62 -9.76
N MET A 136 3.65 -8.82 -9.28
CA MET A 136 3.26 -8.80 -7.87
C MET A 136 2.22 -9.90 -7.60
N PRO A 137 2.44 -10.78 -6.60
CA PRO A 137 1.52 -11.85 -6.29
C PRO A 137 0.19 -11.29 -5.77
N VAL A 138 -0.87 -11.54 -6.52
CA VAL A 138 -2.25 -11.19 -6.19
C VAL A 138 -3.18 -12.34 -6.57
N SER A 139 -4.21 -12.56 -5.76
CA SER A 139 -5.24 -13.57 -5.97
C SER A 139 -6.62 -13.06 -5.57
N VAL A 140 -7.67 -13.67 -6.12
CA VAL A 140 -9.05 -13.40 -5.71
C VAL A 140 -9.61 -14.64 -5.02
N CYS A 141 -10.10 -14.47 -3.79
CA CYS A 141 -10.69 -15.52 -2.99
C CYS A 141 -12.22 -15.38 -3.03
N TYR A 142 -12.90 -16.32 -3.69
CA TYR A 142 -14.36 -16.39 -3.73
C TYR A 142 -14.87 -17.30 -2.63
N LEU A 143 -15.64 -16.74 -1.70
CA LEU A 143 -16.27 -17.48 -0.62
C LEU A 143 -17.58 -18.11 -1.09
N GLN A 144 -17.91 -19.26 -0.53
CA GLN A 144 -19.21 -19.92 -0.69
C GLN A 144 -19.76 -20.26 0.69
N TRP A 145 -21.08 -20.12 0.86
CA TRP A 145 -21.73 -20.64 2.05
C TRP A 145 -21.75 -22.16 2.00
N GLU A 146 -21.36 -22.79 3.11
CA GLU A 146 -21.60 -24.22 3.27
C GLU A 146 -23.11 -24.45 3.33
N GLN A 147 -23.64 -25.28 2.42
CA GLN A 147 -25.03 -25.70 2.52
C GLN A 147 -25.16 -26.62 3.72
N ALA A 148 -25.97 -26.24 4.70
CA ALA A 148 -26.31 -27.13 5.81
C ALA A 148 -26.94 -28.42 5.24
N ALA A 149 -26.37 -29.57 5.63
CA ALA A 149 -26.82 -30.90 5.23
C ALA A 149 -28.21 -31.26 5.78
#